data_AF-A0A9Q5CBC8-F1
#
_entry.id   AF-A0A9Q5CBC8-F1
#
_cell.length_a   1.000
_cell.length_b   1.000
_cell.length_c   1.000
_cell.angle_alpha   90.00
_cell.angle_beta   90.00
_cell.angle_gamma   90.00
#
_symmetry.space_group_name_H-M   'P 1'
#
loop_
_entity.id
_entity.type
_entity.pdbx_description
1 polymer ?
#
loop_
_entity_poly.entity_id
_entity_poly.type
_entity_poly.pdbx_seq_one_letter_code
_entity_poly.pdbx_strand_id
1 'polypeptide(L)' 'MNSLISEGLNLMVYGMGFVFVFLTLLVIVTTLMSKLVNKFLPEPIVEPKAKASAPQAAGNNDELLAVLSAAVHKYRK' A
#
# COMPACT_ATOMS: atom_id res chain seq x y z
N MET A 1 -40.43 -4.82 31.23
CA MET A 1 -39.13 -4.12 31.15
C MET A 1 -38.06 -4.99 30.51
N ASN A 2 -37.91 -6.27 30.89
CA ASN A 2 -36.94 -7.18 30.26
C ASN A 2 -37.21 -7.46 28.76
N SER A 3 -38.48 -7.44 28.31
CA SER A 3 -38.83 -7.67 26.90
C SER A 3 -38.30 -6.57 25.98
N LEU A 4 -38.55 -5.29 26.30
CA LEU A 4 -38.14 -4.17 25.45
C LEU A 4 -36.62 -4.03 25.35
N ILE A 5 -35.89 -4.33 26.43
CA ILE A 5 -34.42 -4.33 26.39
C ILE A 5 -33.90 -5.45 25.48
N SER A 6 -34.52 -6.64 25.54
CA SER A 6 -34.16 -7.78 24.68
C SER A 6 -34.48 -7.49 23.22
N GLU A 7 -35.61 -6.82 22.95
CA GLU A 7 -36.07 -6.47 21.62
C GLU A 7 -35.19 -5.38 20.99
N GLY A 8 -34.81 -4.37 21.78
CA GLY A 8 -33.83 -3.35 21.38
C GLY A 8 -32.43 -3.94 21.12
N LEU A 9 -32.00 -4.90 21.94
CA LEU A 9 -30.73 -5.61 21.72
C LEU A 9 -30.76 -6.42 20.43
N ASN A 10 -31.87 -7.11 20.16
CA ASN A 10 -32.06 -7.88 18.93
C ASN A 10 -32.03 -6.94 17.71
N LEU A 11 -32.74 -5.81 17.77
CA LEU A 11 -32.73 -4.79 16.72
C LEU A 11 -31.32 -4.22 16.48
N MET A 12 -30.53 -3.98 17.55
CA MET A 12 -29.15 -3.53 17.43
C MET A 12 -28.27 -4.56 16.73
N VAL A 13 -28.39 -5.84 17.09
CA VAL A 13 -27.63 -6.93 16.44
C VAL A 13 -28.00 -7.03 14.97
N TYR A 14 -29.29 -6.96 14.62
CA TYR A 14 -29.72 -6.97 13.21
C TYR A 14 -29.23 -5.75 12.44
N GLY A 15 -29.36 -4.54 13.00
CA GLY A 15 -28.94 -3.31 12.36
C GLY A 15 -27.42 -3.25 12.16
N MET A 16 -26.65 -3.53 13.21
CA MET A 16 -25.18 -3.55 13.16
C MET A 16 -24.66 -4.70 12.28
N GLY A 17 -25.29 -5.87 12.36
CA GLY A 17 -24.94 -7.03 11.54
C GLY A 17 -25.19 -6.79 10.04
N PHE A 18 -26.34 -6.19 9.69
CA PHE A 18 -26.64 -5.85 8.29
C PHE A 18 -25.63 -4.85 7.72
N VAL A 19 -25.30 -3.80 8.48
CA VAL A 19 -24.29 -2.82 8.08
C VAL A 19 -22.93 -3.49 7.90
N PHE A 20 -22.52 -4.35 8.83
CA PHE A 20 -21.25 -5.07 8.73
C PHE A 20 -21.18 -5.96 7.47
N VAL A 21 -22.25 -6.71 7.19
CA VAL A 21 -22.35 -7.55 5.99
C VAL A 21 -22.30 -6.69 4.72
N PHE A 22 -23.04 -5.59 4.69
CA PHE A 22 -23.08 -4.67 3.55
C PHE A 22 -21.71 -4.05 3.27
N LEU A 23 -21.01 -3.57 4.29
CA LEU A 23 -19.66 -3.03 4.16
C LEU A 23 -18.66 -4.10 3.72
N THR A 24 -18.74 -5.31 4.28
CA THR A 24 -17.89 -6.43 3.88
C THR A 24 -18.10 -6.77 2.40
N LEU A 25 -19.36 -6.79 1.95
CA LEU A 25 -19.71 -7.02 0.54
C LEU A 25 -19.14 -5.90 -0.35
N LEU A 26 -19.29 -4.63 0.04
CA LEU A 26 -18.68 -3.49 -0.65
C LEU A 26 -17.15 -3.65 -0.78
N VAL A 27 -16.46 -4.03 0.30
CA VAL A 27 -15.02 -4.27 0.29
C VAL A 27 -14.64 -5.42 -0.65
N ILE A 28 -15.40 -6.50 -0.67
CA ILE A 28 -15.17 -7.62 -1.60
C ILE A 28 -15.33 -7.15 -3.05
N VAL A 29 -16.38 -6.40 -3.36
CA VAL A 29 -16.63 -5.88 -4.71
C VAL A 29 -15.54 -4.93 -5.16
N THR A 30 -15.13 -3.98 -4.31
CA THR A 30 -14.03 -3.06 -4.65
C THR A 30 -12.69 -3.78 -4.77
N THR A 31 -12.45 -4.81 -3.96
CA THR A 31 -11.25 -5.66 -4.08
C THR A 31 -11.27 -6.46 -5.38
N LEU A 32 -12.41 -7.01 -5.77
CA LEU A 32 -12.58 -7.70 -7.04
C LEU A 32 -12.36 -6.75 -8.20
N MET A 33 -12.95 -5.54 -8.16
CA MET A 33 -12.68 -4.49 -9.15
C MET A 33 -11.19 -4.17 -9.21
N SER A 34 -10.52 -3.97 -8.07
CA SER A 34 -9.08 -3.69 -8.01
C SER A 34 -8.24 -4.83 -8.63
N LYS A 35 -8.60 -6.09 -8.38
CA LYS A 35 -7.95 -7.25 -9.00
C LYS A 35 -8.22 -7.34 -10.50
N LEU A 36 -9.44 -7.07 -10.92
CA LEU A 36 -9.84 -7.07 -12.32
C LEU A 36 -9.08 -5.98 -13.08
N VAL A 37 -9.05 -4.77 -12.53
CA VAL A 37 -8.30 -3.64 -13.08
C VAL A 37 -6.82 -4.00 -13.19
N ASN A 38 -6.16 -4.46 -12.13
CA ASN A 38 -4.75 -4.87 -12.20
C ASN A 38 -4.47 -5.99 -13.23
N LYS A 39 -5.45 -6.88 -13.47
CA LYS A 39 -5.30 -8.00 -14.40
C LYS A 39 -5.54 -7.60 -15.86
N PHE A 40 -6.52 -6.73 -16.12
CA PHE A 40 -6.94 -6.36 -17.49
C PHE A 40 -6.31 -5.04 -17.97
N LEU A 41 -6.04 -4.12 -17.03
CA LEU A 41 -5.25 -2.92 -17.21
C LEU A 41 -4.04 -3.03 -16.27
N PRO A 42 -3.06 -3.89 -16.58
CA PRO A 42 -1.80 -3.83 -15.87
C PRO A 42 -1.26 -2.42 -16.08
N GLU A 43 -1.39 -1.57 -15.05
CA GLU A 43 -0.60 -0.36 -14.97
C GLU A 43 0.85 -0.84 -15.13
N PRO A 44 1.64 -0.24 -16.04
CA PRO A 44 3.06 -0.47 -16.03
C PRO A 44 3.52 -0.07 -14.63
N ILE A 45 3.75 -1.09 -13.81
CA ILE A 45 4.45 -1.00 -12.56
C ILE A 45 5.72 -0.26 -12.94
N VAL A 46 5.78 1.02 -12.55
CA VAL A 46 7.07 1.59 -12.17
C VAL A 46 7.42 0.72 -10.97
N GLU A 47 8.07 -0.41 -11.23
CA GLU A 47 8.66 -1.20 -10.17
C GLU A 47 9.42 -0.17 -9.31
N PRO A 48 9.14 -0.06 -8.00
CA PRO A 48 10.19 0.39 -7.11
C PRO A 48 11.27 -0.65 -7.34
N LYS A 49 12.20 -0.35 -8.27
CA LYS A 49 13.19 -1.25 -8.83
C LYS A 49 13.61 -2.14 -7.68
N ALA A 50 13.13 -3.39 -7.69
CA ALA A 50 13.67 -4.39 -6.77
C ALA A 50 15.17 -4.23 -6.98
N LYS A 51 15.88 -3.85 -5.92
CA LYS A 51 17.29 -3.50 -5.99
C LYS A 51 17.99 -4.76 -6.48
N ALA A 52 18.05 -4.91 -7.80
CA ALA A 52 18.90 -5.85 -8.46
C ALA A 52 20.26 -5.46 -7.90
N SER A 53 20.83 -6.38 -7.13
CA SER A 53 22.23 -6.34 -6.77
C SER A 53 22.96 -6.16 -8.09
N ALA A 54 23.29 -4.91 -8.41
CA ALA A 54 24.07 -4.61 -9.59
C ALA A 54 25.38 -5.38 -9.43
N PRO A 55 25.97 -5.92 -10.50
CA PRO A 55 27.36 -6.32 -10.44
C PRO A 55 28.12 -5.14 -9.83
N GLN A 56 28.83 -5.37 -8.73
CA GLN A 56 29.70 -4.34 -8.15
C GLN A 56 30.69 -3.96 -9.25
N ALA A 57 30.38 -2.88 -9.94
CA ALA A 57 31.25 -2.29 -10.92
C ALA A 57 32.38 -1.65 -10.13
N ALA A 58 33.48 -2.39 -9.99
CA ALA A 58 34.69 -1.98 -9.29
C ALA A 58 35.31 -0.67 -9.84
N GLY A 59 34.79 -0.13 -10.96
CA GLY A 59 35.19 1.16 -11.54
C GLY A 59 34.36 2.38 -11.09
N ASN A 60 33.22 2.20 -10.41
CA ASN A 60 32.37 3.34 -10.01
C ASN A 60 32.82 4.01 -8.70
N ASN A 61 33.70 3.36 -7.94
CA ASN A 61 34.13 3.90 -6.65
C ASN A 61 35.01 5.16 -6.79
N ASP A 62 35.87 5.20 -7.82
CA ASP A 62 36.72 6.37 -8.09
C ASP A 62 35.89 7.57 -8.55
N GLU A 63 34.91 7.34 -9.42
CA GLU A 63 33.98 8.39 -9.86
C GLU A 63 33.14 8.92 -8.69
N LEU A 64 32.63 8.03 -7.83
CA LEU A 64 31.89 8.42 -6.63
C LEU A 64 32.76 9.19 -5.62
N LEU A 65 34.03 8.81 -5.45
CA LEU A 65 34.99 9.54 -4.61
C LEU A 65 35.32 10.93 -5.18
N ALA A 66 35.47 11.05 -6.50
CA ALA A 66 35.68 12.34 -7.17
C ALA A 66 34.47 13.27 -6.97
N VAL A 67 33.26 12.76 -7.15
CA VAL A 67 32.02 13.54 -6.94
C VAL A 67 31.85 13.94 -5.46
N LEU A 68 32.11 13.02 -4.54
CA LEU A 68 31.98 13.27 -3.10
C LEU A 68 33.01 14.31 -2.62
N SER A 69 34.26 14.22 -3.08
CA SER A 69 35.30 15.20 -2.73
C SER A 69 34.97 16.60 -3.26
N ALA A 70 34.46 16.71 -4.49
CA ALA A 70 34.02 17.97 -5.07
C ALA A 70 32.85 18.59 -4.29
N ALA A 71 31.89 17.79 -3.85
CA ALA A 71 30.75 18.25 -3.05
C ALA A 71 31.19 18.77 -1.68
N VAL A 72 32.05 18.03 -0.97
CA VAL A 72 32.57 18.45 0.35
C VAL A 72 33.42 19.71 0.23
N HIS A 73 34.27 19.80 -0.79
CA HIS A 73 35.12 20.97 -1.00
C HIS A 73 34.31 22.23 -1.37
N LYS A 74 33.16 22.07 -2.03
CA LYS A 74 32.24 23.17 -2.35
C LYS A 74 31.47 23.67 -1.13
N TYR A 75 31.20 22.82 -0.15
CA TYR A 75 30.49 23.19 1.08
C TYR A 75 31.43 23.77 2.16
N ARG A 76 32.73 23.49 2.08
CA ARG A 76 33.76 23.99 3.02
C ARG A 76 34.38 25.34 2.65
N LYS A 77 34.02 25.93 1.51
CA LYS A 77 34.31 27.33 1.17
C LYS A 77 33.08 28.17 1.47
#